data_AF-A0A7X4IYL3-F1
#
_entry.id   AF-A0A7X4IYL3-F1
#
_cell.length_a   1.000
_cell.length_b   1.000
_cell.length_c   1.000
_cell.angle_alpha   90.00
_cell.angle_beta   90.00
_cell.angle_gamma   90.00
#
_symmetry.space_group_name_H-M   'P 1'
#
loop_
_entity.id
_entity.type
_entity.pdbx_description
1 polymer ?
#
loop_
_entity_poly.entity_id
_entity_poly.type
_entity_poly.pdbx_seq_one_letter_code
_entity_poly.pdbx_strand_id
1 'polypeptide(L)'
;MSLSCIRAHSPPAQRPLSVVSAKRSNTPRDPRPQSPAKVGQDPTNANSTSTCHALIDTGATTTMIAAKVAEALDLDLDKLDTVEVRGFDGRVVGNHPATDSLWVSVPPFDSAKLPEVVIVPNNTLNYQAIVGMDYLQCFKIAIRHGAFGQT
;
A
#
# COMPACT_ATOMS: atom_id res chain seq x y z
N MET A 1 35.72 19.99 -31.87
CA MET A 1 34.45 20.04 -31.12
C MET A 1 33.91 18.62 -31.02
N SER A 2 33.81 18.06 -29.81
CA SER A 2 33.37 16.69 -29.58
C SER A 2 32.02 16.73 -28.84
N LEU A 3 31.00 16.13 -29.43
CA LEU A 3 29.68 15.96 -28.81
C LEU A 3 29.76 14.76 -27.86
N SER A 4 29.79 15.03 -26.55
CA SER A 4 29.58 14.01 -25.53
C SER A 4 28.12 13.57 -25.54
N CYS A 5 27.89 12.35 -26.02
CA CYS A 5 26.60 11.68 -25.95
C CYS A 5 26.25 11.39 -24.48
N ILE A 6 25.17 12.02 -23.98
CA ILE A 6 24.54 11.67 -22.71
C ILE A 6 23.95 10.27 -22.88
N ARG A 7 24.60 9.27 -22.28
CA ARG A 7 24.03 7.93 -22.12
C ARG A 7 22.89 8.05 -21.09
N ALA A 8 21.66 8.11 -21.57
CA ALA A 8 20.50 7.85 -20.73
C ALA A 8 20.59 6.41 -20.24
N HIS A 9 21.00 6.21 -19.00
CA HIS A 9 20.83 4.93 -18.34
C HIS A 9 19.33 4.69 -18.20
N SER A 10 18.82 3.60 -18.77
CA SER A 10 17.48 3.12 -18.44
C SER A 10 17.38 3.01 -16.91
N PRO A 11 16.37 3.60 -16.27
CA PRO A 11 16.18 3.41 -14.83
C PRO A 11 16.11 1.90 -14.55
N PRO A 12 16.67 1.42 -13.43
CA PRO A 12 16.50 0.04 -13.02
C PRO A 12 15.01 -0.28 -13.01
N ALA A 13 14.63 -1.47 -13.50
CA ALA A 13 13.24 -1.91 -13.59
C ALA A 13 12.49 -1.51 -12.31
N GLN A 14 11.56 -0.57 -12.44
CA GLN A 14 10.79 -0.05 -11.30
C GLN A 14 10.06 -1.23 -10.69
N ARG A 15 10.48 -1.63 -9.48
CA ARG A 15 9.74 -2.63 -8.73
C ARG A 15 8.36 -2.02 -8.43
N PRO A 16 7.27 -2.70 -8.80
CA PRO A 16 5.95 -2.16 -8.58
C PRO A 16 5.70 -2.04 -7.07
N LEU A 17 4.85 -1.09 -6.71
CA LEU A 17 4.34 -0.88 -5.37
C LEU A 17 3.63 -2.15 -4.90
N SER A 18 3.85 -2.58 -3.67
CA SER A 18 3.13 -3.73 -3.10
C SER A 18 2.29 -3.33 -1.90
N VAL A 19 1.08 -3.85 -1.85
CA VAL A 19 0.21 -3.81 -0.69
C VAL A 19 0.12 -5.23 -0.15
N VAL A 20 0.21 -5.38 1.16
CA VAL A 20 0.20 -6.67 1.85
C VAL A 20 -0.94 -6.66 2.86
N SER A 21 -1.78 -7.69 2.82
CA SER A 21 -2.82 -7.93 3.81
C SER A 21 -2.42 -9.05 4.75
N ALA A 22 -2.52 -8.82 6.06
CA ALA A 22 -2.34 -9.86 7.09
C ALA A 22 -3.71 -10.36 7.58
N LYS A 23 -4.02 -11.63 7.33
CA LYS A 23 -5.24 -12.27 7.87
C LYS A 23 -5.00 -12.76 9.29
N ARG A 24 -5.81 -12.32 10.27
CA ARG A 24 -5.83 -12.89 11.62
C ARG A 24 -6.50 -14.28 11.59
N SER A 25 -5.81 -15.32 12.07
CA SER A 25 -6.47 -16.60 12.36
C SER A 25 -7.26 -16.47 13.67
N ASN A 26 -8.57 -16.70 13.61
CA ASN A 26 -9.41 -16.85 14.79
C ASN A 26 -9.66 -18.34 15.02
N THR A 27 -8.69 -19.05 15.58
CA THR A 27 -8.92 -20.36 16.20
C THR A 27 -9.15 -20.19 17.70
N PRO A 28 -10.29 -20.63 18.26
CA PRO A 28 -10.48 -20.70 19.71
C PRO A 28 -9.41 -21.63 20.31
N ARG A 29 -8.67 -21.15 21.32
CA ARG A 29 -7.73 -21.98 22.07
C ARG A 29 -8.51 -23.03 22.88
N ASP A 30 -8.50 -24.26 22.42
CA ASP A 30 -9.01 -25.42 23.16
C ASP A 30 -8.01 -25.77 24.29
N PRO A 31 -8.41 -25.83 25.57
CA PRO A 31 -7.49 -26.12 26.67
C PRO A 31 -7.35 -27.63 26.85
N ARG A 32 -6.49 -28.28 26.05
CA ARG A 32 -5.98 -29.62 26.38
C ARG A 32 -4.48 -29.73 26.09
N PRO A 33 -3.68 -30.33 27.00
CA PRO A 33 -2.24 -30.40 26.80
C PRO A 33 -1.92 -31.50 25.78
N GLN A 34 -1.45 -31.10 24.60
CA GLN A 34 -0.86 -32.02 23.63
C GLN A 34 0.66 -32.12 23.85
N SER A 35 1.11 -33.37 23.88
CA SER A 35 2.49 -33.86 23.97
C SER A 35 3.42 -33.31 22.88
N PRO A 36 4.76 -33.43 23.04
CA PRO A 36 5.70 -32.68 22.22
C PRO A 36 5.82 -33.30 20.82
N ALA A 37 5.22 -32.63 19.83
CA ALA A 37 5.37 -32.96 18.43
C ALA A 37 6.22 -31.91 17.73
N LYS A 38 7.20 -32.42 16.98
CA LYS A 38 8.00 -31.84 15.88
C LYS A 38 7.76 -30.36 15.55
N VAL A 39 8.86 -29.61 15.45
CA VAL A 39 8.96 -28.32 14.76
C VAL A 39 8.50 -28.50 13.30
N GLY A 40 7.19 -28.39 13.09
CA GLY A 40 6.53 -28.29 11.80
C GLY A 40 6.06 -26.85 11.63
N GLN A 41 6.29 -26.30 10.45
CA GLN A 41 5.79 -24.98 10.05
C GLN A 41 4.30 -24.85 10.40
N ASP A 42 3.98 -23.83 11.19
CA ASP A 42 2.63 -23.46 11.57
C ASP A 42 1.84 -23.02 10.33
N PRO A 43 0.78 -23.72 9.91
CA PRO A 43 0.04 -23.40 8.69
C PRO A 43 -1.10 -22.44 9.02
N THR A 44 -0.85 -21.17 9.40
CA THR A 44 -1.89 -20.10 9.35
C THR A 44 -1.32 -18.67 9.47
N ASN A 45 -0.61 -18.19 8.45
CA ASN A 45 -0.59 -16.77 8.11
C ASN A 45 -0.28 -16.60 6.62
N ALA A 46 -1.30 -16.80 5.76
CA ALA A 46 -1.17 -16.46 4.36
C ALA A 46 -1.33 -14.94 4.22
N ASN A 47 -0.22 -14.21 4.20
CA ASN A 47 -0.23 -12.80 3.81
C ASN A 47 -0.51 -12.72 2.30
N SER A 48 -1.64 -12.15 1.90
CA SER A 48 -1.91 -11.84 0.49
C SER A 48 -1.12 -10.59 0.09
N THR A 49 -0.42 -10.64 -1.04
CA THR A 49 0.33 -9.49 -1.57
C THR A 49 -0.16 -9.16 -2.96
N SER A 50 -0.42 -7.89 -3.23
CA SER A 50 -0.83 -7.38 -4.54
C SER A 50 0.12 -6.27 -4.97
N THR A 51 0.59 -6.34 -6.22
CA THR A 51 1.39 -5.28 -6.82
C THR A 51 0.53 -4.37 -7.69
N CYS A 52 0.76 -3.06 -7.62
CA CYS A 52 -0.04 -2.11 -8.37
C CYS A 52 0.73 -0.84 -8.76
N HIS A 53 0.21 -0.15 -9.78
CA HIS A 53 0.67 1.19 -10.16
C HIS A 53 0.00 2.23 -9.26
N ALA A 54 0.82 3.02 -8.55
CA ALA A 54 0.32 4.13 -7.75
C ALA A 54 0.90 5.47 -8.20
N LEU A 55 0.13 6.52 -7.90
CA LEU A 55 0.62 7.89 -7.88
C LEU A 55 1.18 8.21 -6.49
N ILE A 56 2.35 8.83 -6.42
CA ILE A 56 2.83 9.46 -5.18
C ILE A 56 2.28 10.89 -5.13
N ASP A 57 1.45 11.19 -4.14
CA ASP A 57 0.68 12.44 -4.11
C ASP A 57 0.79 13.15 -2.76
N THR A 58 1.52 14.26 -2.72
CA THR A 58 1.62 15.09 -1.50
C THR A 58 0.35 15.89 -1.21
N GLY A 59 -0.58 15.98 -2.16
CA GLY A 59 -1.90 16.60 -1.97
C GLY A 59 -2.92 15.67 -1.31
N ALA A 60 -2.70 14.35 -1.38
CA ALA A 60 -3.53 13.37 -0.70
C ALA A 60 -3.12 13.23 0.77
N THR A 61 -4.06 13.43 1.70
CA THR A 61 -3.79 13.22 3.13
C THR A 61 -3.62 11.74 3.46
N THR A 62 -4.40 10.88 2.81
CA THR A 62 -4.51 9.45 3.07
C THR A 62 -4.20 8.63 1.84
N THR A 63 -3.57 7.48 2.04
CA THR A 63 -3.30 6.48 1.02
C THR A 63 -4.60 5.77 0.62
N MET A 64 -4.82 5.66 -0.69
CA MET A 64 -6.02 5.07 -1.27
C MET A 64 -5.65 3.95 -2.24
N ILE A 65 -6.49 2.91 -2.29
CA ILE A 65 -6.38 1.84 -3.29
C ILE A 65 -7.72 1.65 -4.00
N ALA A 66 -7.69 1.26 -5.27
CA ALA A 66 -8.89 0.88 -6.00
C ALA A 66 -9.42 -0.48 -5.49
N ALA A 67 -10.74 -0.67 -5.52
CA ALA A 67 -11.40 -1.91 -5.09
C ALA A 67 -10.79 -3.19 -5.72
N LYS A 68 -10.37 -3.16 -6.99
CA LYS A 68 -9.67 -4.28 -7.65
C LYS A 68 -8.37 -4.70 -6.97
N VAL A 69 -7.66 -3.77 -6.33
CA VAL A 69 -6.45 -4.07 -5.56
C VAL A 69 -6.84 -4.77 -4.26
N ALA A 70 -7.92 -4.32 -3.62
CA ALA A 70 -8.48 -4.96 -2.42
C ALA A 70 -9.02 -6.37 -2.70
N GLU A 71 -9.68 -6.58 -3.85
CA GLU A 71 -10.12 -7.90 -4.33
C GLU A 71 -8.93 -8.84 -4.54
N ALA A 72 -7.83 -8.36 -5.15
CA ALA A 72 -6.60 -9.13 -5.33
C ALA A 72 -5.91 -9.49 -4.00
N LEU A 73 -6.19 -8.74 -2.93
CA LEU A 73 -5.71 -9.01 -1.58
C LEU A 73 -6.64 -9.95 -0.79
N ASP A 74 -7.76 -10.36 -1.39
CA ASP A 74 -8.79 -11.18 -0.75
C ASP A 74 -9.27 -10.56 0.58
N LEU A 75 -9.49 -9.24 0.54
CA LEU A 75 -10.09 -8.47 1.62
C LEU A 75 -11.61 -8.67 1.61
N ASP A 76 -12.15 -8.94 2.78
CA ASP A 76 -13.59 -9.04 2.98
C ASP A 76 -14.21 -7.64 3.00
N LEU A 77 -14.67 -7.18 1.82
CA LEU A 77 -15.20 -5.83 1.63
C LEU A 77 -16.51 -5.57 2.40
N ASP A 78 -17.23 -6.63 2.78
CA ASP A 78 -18.51 -6.54 3.48
C ASP A 78 -18.35 -6.26 4.97
N LYS A 79 -17.12 -6.36 5.50
CA LYS A 79 -16.77 -6.09 6.90
C LYS A 79 -16.05 -4.76 7.11
N LEU A 80 -16.14 -3.86 6.14
CA LEU A 80 -15.42 -2.60 6.14
C LEU A 80 -16.30 -1.45 6.61
N ASP A 81 -15.71 -0.54 7.39
CA ASP A 81 -16.37 0.71 7.74
C ASP A 81 -16.44 1.63 6.52
N THR A 82 -17.56 2.35 6.39
CA THR A 82 -17.72 3.33 5.32
C THR A 82 -17.01 4.62 5.69
N VAL A 83 -16.24 5.17 4.76
CA VAL A 83 -15.52 6.44 4.93
C VAL A 83 -15.79 7.37 3.75
N GLU A 84 -15.86 8.66 4.04
CA GLU A 84 -16.00 9.70 3.02
C GLU A 84 -14.65 10.32 2.71
N VAL A 85 -14.31 10.36 1.43
CA VAL A 85 -13.14 11.08 0.92
C VAL A 85 -13.61 12.24 0.04
N ARG A 86 -12.88 13.36 0.08
CA ARG A 86 -13.15 14.54 -0.75
C ARG A 86 -11.93 14.86 -1.59
N GLY A 87 -12.16 15.05 -2.89
CA GLY A 87 -11.15 15.48 -3.85
C GLY A 87 -11.66 16.65 -4.70
N PHE A 88 -10.94 16.95 -5.78
CA PHE A 88 -11.30 18.01 -6.71
C PHE A 88 -12.68 17.79 -7.35
N ASP A 89 -12.96 16.56 -7.79
CA ASP A 89 -14.24 16.17 -8.42
C ASP A 89 -15.39 15.94 -7.42
N GLY A 90 -15.17 16.31 -6.15
CA GLY A 90 -16.19 16.25 -5.11
C GLY A 90 -16.03 15.05 -4.17
N ARG A 91 -17.17 14.50 -3.76
CA ARG A 91 -17.27 13.51 -2.68
C ARG A 91 -17.26 12.10 -3.25
N VAL A 92 -16.45 11.22 -2.65
CA VAL A 92 -16.43 9.79 -2.91
C VAL A 92 -16.67 9.03 -1.61
N VAL A 93 -17.51 8.01 -1.66
CA VAL A 93 -17.70 7.06 -0.57
C VAL A 93 -16.79 5.87 -0.81
N GLY A 94 -15.89 5.63 0.12
CA GLY A 94 -15.00 4.47 0.14
C GLY A 94 -15.22 3.61 1.37
N ASN A 95 -14.37 2.61 1.51
CA ASN A 95 -14.39 1.66 2.60
C ASN A 95 -13.01 1.60 3.26
N HIS A 96 -12.96 1.36 4.56
CA HIS A 96 -11.72 1.21 5.30
C HIS A 96 -11.70 -0.16 6.00
N PRO A 97 -10.70 -1.02 5.76
CA PRO A 97 -10.53 -2.26 6.52
C PRO A 97 -10.01 -1.97 7.90
N ALA A 98 -10.40 -2.80 8.88
CA ALA A 98 -9.92 -2.67 10.25
C ALA A 98 -8.42 -2.37 10.28
N THR A 99 -8.06 -1.31 11.02
CA THR A 99 -6.75 -0.62 11.22
C THR A 99 -5.50 -1.51 11.32
N ASP A 100 -5.67 -2.84 11.46
CA ASP A 100 -4.59 -3.80 11.64
C ASP A 100 -4.20 -4.62 10.41
N SER A 101 -4.91 -4.48 9.29
CA SER A 101 -4.85 -5.46 8.21
C SER A 101 -3.92 -5.11 7.04
N LEU A 102 -3.58 -3.83 6.81
CA LEU A 102 -2.86 -3.42 5.59
C LEU A 102 -1.48 -2.81 5.83
N TRP A 103 -0.52 -3.32 5.07
CA TRP A 103 0.84 -2.80 4.94
C TRP A 103 1.07 -2.33 3.52
N VAL A 104 1.67 -1.16 3.37
CA VAL A 104 2.01 -0.57 2.07
C VAL A 104 3.53 -0.54 1.94
N SER A 105 4.05 -0.87 0.76
CA SER A 105 5.48 -0.84 0.45
C SER A 105 5.71 -0.13 -0.88
N VAL A 106 6.48 0.95 -0.84
CA VAL A 106 6.90 1.74 -2.00
C VAL A 106 8.41 1.61 -2.14
N PRO A 107 8.95 0.84 -3.10
CA PRO A 107 10.39 0.80 -3.33
C PRO A 107 10.97 2.21 -3.63
N PRO A 108 12.16 2.56 -3.10
CA PRO A 108 13.08 1.73 -2.31
C PRO A 108 12.83 1.73 -0.79
N PHE A 109 11.71 2.30 -0.32
CA PHE A 109 11.37 2.39 1.09
C PHE A 109 10.81 1.08 1.64
N ASP A 110 10.92 0.91 2.95
CA ASP A 110 10.38 -0.27 3.64
C ASP A 110 8.84 -0.26 3.66
N SER A 111 8.27 -1.39 4.07
CA SER A 111 6.84 -1.49 4.32
C SER A 111 6.45 -0.67 5.55
N ALA A 112 5.40 0.12 5.45
CA ALA A 112 4.76 0.77 6.59
C ALA A 112 3.35 0.23 6.78
N LYS A 113 3.00 0.01 8.05
CA LYS A 113 1.62 -0.20 8.45
C LYS A 113 0.95 1.17 8.53
N LEU A 114 -0.09 1.37 7.74
CA LEU A 114 -0.83 2.63 7.74
C LEU A 114 -2.02 2.53 8.69
N PRO A 115 -2.32 3.59 9.46
CA PRO A 115 -3.49 3.61 10.33
C PRO A 115 -4.77 3.55 9.50
N GLU A 116 -4.76 4.16 8.32
CA GLU A 116 -5.91 4.17 7.43
C GLU A 116 -5.45 3.93 5.98
N VAL A 117 -6.07 2.97 5.31
CA VAL A 117 -6.02 2.85 3.85
C VAL A 117 -7.45 2.82 3.37
N VAL A 118 -7.79 3.72 2.45
CA VAL A 118 -9.15 3.82 1.94
C VAL A 118 -9.26 3.08 0.61
N ILE A 119 -10.21 2.17 0.55
CA ILE A 119 -10.60 1.43 -0.63
C ILE A 119 -11.68 2.24 -1.34
N VAL A 120 -11.40 2.70 -2.56
CA VAL A 120 -12.34 3.50 -3.35
C VAL A 120 -12.85 2.70 -4.56
N PRO A 121 -14.04 3.04 -5.10
CA PRO A 121 -14.56 2.41 -6.30
C PRO A 121 -13.57 2.47 -7.48
N ASN A 122 -13.57 1.44 -8.33
CA ASN A 122 -12.58 1.27 -9.41
C ASN A 122 -12.51 2.40 -10.45
N ASN A 123 -13.58 3.20 -10.57
CA ASN A 123 -13.69 4.35 -11.47
C ASN A 123 -13.28 5.68 -10.81
N THR A 124 -12.87 5.66 -9.53
CA THR A 124 -12.48 6.87 -8.79
C THR A 124 -11.08 7.34 -9.14
N LEU A 125 -10.15 6.40 -9.35
CA LEU A 125 -8.73 6.67 -9.54
C LEU A 125 -8.34 6.34 -10.99
N ASN A 126 -7.59 7.25 -11.62
CA ASN A 126 -6.91 6.96 -12.88
C ASN A 126 -5.73 5.97 -12.70
N TYR A 127 -5.31 5.77 -11.44
CA TYR A 127 -4.28 4.84 -11.02
C TYR A 127 -4.89 3.70 -10.19
N GLN A 128 -4.12 2.65 -9.90
CA GLN A 128 -4.62 1.58 -9.03
C GLN A 128 -4.53 1.95 -7.55
N ALA A 129 -3.66 2.91 -7.21
CA ALA A 129 -3.52 3.45 -5.87
C ALA A 129 -3.02 4.91 -5.90
N ILE A 130 -3.21 5.62 -4.79
CA ILE A 130 -2.56 6.89 -4.46
C ILE A 130 -1.84 6.68 -3.12
N VAL A 131 -0.55 7.00 -3.07
CA VAL A 131 0.23 7.02 -1.83
C VAL A 131 0.23 8.44 -1.30
N GLY A 132 -0.46 8.63 -0.18
CA GLY A 132 -0.68 9.92 0.45
C GLY A 132 0.38 10.26 1.52
N MET A 133 0.17 11.40 2.15
CA MET A 133 1.08 11.94 3.17
C MET A 133 1.20 11.05 4.41
N ASP A 134 0.17 10.27 4.75
CA ASP A 134 0.20 9.25 5.80
C ASP A 134 1.36 8.25 5.64
N TYR A 135 1.62 7.78 4.42
CA TYR A 135 2.79 6.94 4.12
C TYR A 135 4.07 7.75 3.98
N LEU A 136 4.02 8.86 3.24
CA LEU A 136 5.22 9.65 2.91
C LEU A 136 5.91 10.20 4.17
N GLN A 137 5.13 10.55 5.19
CA GLN A 137 5.64 11.03 6.47
C GLN A 137 6.36 9.93 7.27
N CYS A 138 5.98 8.65 7.14
CA CYS A 138 6.67 7.53 7.81
C CYS A 138 8.16 7.49 7.44
N PHE A 139 8.48 7.82 6.19
CA PHE A 139 9.84 7.76 5.65
C PHE A 139 10.48 9.13 5.43
N LYS A 140 9.83 10.21 5.89
CA LYS A 140 10.28 11.60 5.70
C LYS A 140 10.58 11.93 4.23
N ILE A 141 9.77 11.38 3.32
CA ILE A 141 9.88 11.64 1.89
C ILE A 141 9.43 13.08 1.66
N ALA A 142 10.32 13.89 1.10
CA ALA A 142 10.07 15.31 0.87
C ALA A 142 10.50 15.69 -0.55
N ILE A 143 9.67 16.52 -1.19
CA ILE A 143 10.05 17.17 -2.44
C ILE A 143 11.07 18.25 -2.10
N ARG A 144 12.32 18.05 -2.52
CA ARG A 144 13.36 19.07 -2.42
C ARG A 144 13.33 19.92 -3.67
N HIS A 145 13.11 21.22 -3.51
CA HIS A 145 13.38 22.19 -4.56
C HIS A 145 14.89 22.34 -4.69
N GLY A 146 15.49 21.65 -5.66
CA GLY A 146 16.88 21.89 -6.05
C GLY A 146 16.94 23.04 -7.05
N ALA A 147 17.88 23.96 -6.89
CA ALA A 147 18.30 24.82 -7.99
C ALA A 147 19.10 23.95 -8.97
N PHE A 148 18.43 23.39 -9.97
CA PHE A 148 19.11 22.73 -11.07
C PHE A 148 19.92 23.79 -11.85
N GLY A 149 21.26 23.70 -11.84
CA GLY A 149 22.12 24.40 -12.78
C GLY A 149 22.90 25.63 -12.30
N GLN A 150 23.31 25.72 -11.03
CA GLN A 150 24.38 26.65 -10.64
C GLN A 150 25.65 25.91 -10.20
N THR A 151 26.46 25.56 -11.20
CA THR A 151 27.89 25.26 -11.05
C THR A 151 28.61 25.81 -12.26
#